data_AF-A0A964V0P8-F1
#
_entry.id   AF-A0A964V0P8-F1
#
_cell.length_a   1.000
_cell.length_b   1.000
_cell.length_c   1.000
_cell.angle_alpha   90.00
_cell.angle_beta   90.00
_cell.angle_gamma   90.00
#
_symmetry.space_group_name_H-M   'P 1'
#
loop_
_entity.id
_entity.type
_entity.pdbx_description
1 polymer ?
#
loop_
_entity_poly.entity_id
_entity_poly.type
_entity_poly.pdbx_seq_one_letter_code
_entity_poly.pdbx_strand_id
1 'polypeptide(L)' 'MGVVTASGEVYGYTGDNAYDHKSHIIGNGSIAIGNFCQGAQPVQTMAAALDPGAS' A
#
# COMPACT_ATOMS: atom_id res chain seq x y z
N MET A 1 -8.15 -1.24 -4.36
CA MET A 1 -8.88 -0.56 -3.28
C MET A 1 -8.16 -0.85 -1.97
N GLY A 2 -7.88 0.20 -1.19
CA GLY A 2 -7.38 0.06 0.17
C GLY A 2 -8.33 0.74 1.14
N VAL A 3 -8.55 0.15 2.31
CA VAL A 3 -9.38 0.73 3.38
C VAL A 3 -8.64 0.60 4.69
N VAL A 4 -8.68 1.67 5.49
CA VAL A 4 -8.24 1.68 6.89
C VAL A 4 -9.46 2.06 7.73
N THR A 5 -9.82 1.25 8.71
CA THR A 5 -10.90 1.56 9.65
C THR A 5 -10.41 2.58 10.68
N ALA A 6 -11.34 3.23 11.41
CA ALA A 6 -10.98 4.15 12.48
C ALA A 6 -10.24 3.46 13.65
N SER A 7 -10.39 2.14 13.80
CA SER A 7 -9.64 1.29 14.74
C SER A 7 -8.25 0.90 14.23
N GLY A 8 -7.89 1.27 13.01
CA GLY A 8 -6.60 0.96 12.39
C GLY A 8 -6.53 -0.40 11.69
N GLU A 9 -7.66 -1.09 11.51
CA GLU A 9 -7.70 -2.33 10.73
C GLU A 9 -7.54 -2.01 9.25
N VAL A 10 -6.75 -2.81 8.55
CA VAL A 10 -6.38 -2.52 7.16
C VAL A 10 -6.84 -3.66 6.25
N TYR A 11 -7.51 -3.28 5.16
CA TYR A 11 -7.97 -4.19 4.12
C TYR A 11 -7.45 -3.73 2.76
N GLY A 12 -6.76 -4.64 2.06
CA GLY A 12 -6.27 -4.44 0.71
C GLY A 12 -6.94 -5.40 -0.26
N TYR A 13 -7.46 -4.87 -1.36
CA TYR A 13 -7.87 -5.66 -2.51
C TYR A 13 -7.32 -5.07 -3.79
N THR A 14 -6.64 -5.89 -4.56
CA THR A 14 -6.13 -5.52 -5.88
C THR A 14 -6.73 -6.46 -6.91
N GLY A 15 -7.59 -5.92 -7.78
CA GLY A 15 -8.27 -6.72 -8.79
C GLY A 15 -7.31 -7.39 -9.77
N ASP A 16 -7.77 -8.47 -10.39
CA ASP A 16 -6.96 -9.22 -11.37
C ASP A 16 -6.65 -8.41 -12.63
N ASN A 17 -7.56 -7.51 -13.01
CA ASN A 17 -7.42 -6.56 -14.11
C ASN A 17 -6.72 -5.26 -13.73
N ALA A 18 -6.21 -5.12 -12.50
CA ALA A 18 -5.30 -4.02 -12.22
C ALA A 18 -4.04 -4.25 -13.06
N TYR A 19 -3.84 -3.36 -14.04
CA TYR A 19 -2.76 -3.38 -15.02
C TYR A 19 -1.38 -3.60 -14.38
N ASP A 20 -0.41 -4.01 -15.19
CA ASP A 20 0.92 -4.49 -14.81
C ASP A 20 1.58 -3.76 -13.62
N HIS A 21 2.32 -4.52 -12.80
CA HIS A 21 2.99 -4.05 -11.56
C HIS A 21 2.07 -3.55 -10.43
N LYS A 22 0.86 -4.12 -10.32
CA LYS A 22 -0.03 -3.90 -9.18
C LYS A 22 0.64 -4.34 -7.86
N SER A 23 0.70 -3.46 -6.86
CA SER A 23 1.29 -3.77 -5.56
C SER A 23 0.58 -3.03 -4.42
N HIS A 24 0.55 -3.66 -3.25
CA HIS A 24 0.09 -3.02 -2.02
C HIS A 24 0.91 -3.52 -0.83
N ILE A 25 1.09 -2.65 0.17
CA ILE A 25 1.73 -2.96 1.45
C ILE A 25 0.78 -2.48 2.55
N ILE A 26 0.54 -3.36 3.53
CA ILE A 26 -0.28 -3.09 4.71
C ILE A 26 0.66 -2.95 5.90
N GLY A 27 0.56 -1.82 6.62
CA GLY A 27 1.31 -1.52 7.84
C GLY A 27 0.38 -1.15 8.99
N ASN A 28 0.94 -0.87 10.17
CA ASN A 28 0.18 -0.52 11.39
C ASN A 28 -0.73 0.71 11.18
N GLY A 29 -2.00 0.48 10.83
CA GLY A 29 -2.96 1.54 10.55
C GLY A 29 -2.72 2.29 9.23
N SER A 30 -1.94 1.74 8.30
CA SER A 30 -1.63 2.39 7.03
C SER A 30 -1.65 1.40 5.87
N ILE A 31 -1.98 1.91 4.68
CA ILE A 31 -1.93 1.16 3.43
C ILE A 31 -1.27 1.99 2.35
N ALA A 32 -0.29 1.38 1.67
CA ALA A 32 0.27 1.89 0.44
C ALA A 32 -0.21 1.02 -0.72
N ILE A 33 -0.81 1.62 -1.76
CA ILE A 33 -1.33 0.91 -2.94
C ILE A 33 -0.97 1.65 -4.21
N GLY A 34 -0.57 0.91 -5.25
CA GLY A 34 -0.22 1.46 -6.55
C GLY A 34 -0.46 0.48 -7.71
N ASN A 35 -0.75 1.05 -8.87
CA ASN A 35 -0.86 0.38 -10.17
C ASN A 35 -0.06 1.18 -11.21
N PHE A 36 0.46 0.55 -12.26
CA PHE A 36 1.40 1.18 -13.22
C PHE A 36 2.70 1.72 -12.60
N CYS A 37 3.09 1.22 -11.43
CA CYS A 37 4.38 1.56 -10.86
C CYS A 37 5.51 0.91 -11.68
N GLN A 38 6.65 1.58 -11.84
CA GLN A 38 7.87 0.92 -12.34
C GLN A 38 8.38 -0.06 -11.27
N GLY A 39 7.80 -1.26 -11.25
CA GLY A 39 8.07 -2.27 -10.21
C GLY A 39 7.51 -1.90 -8.83
N ALA A 40 7.93 -2.64 -7.80
CA ALA A 40 7.41 -2.51 -6.44
C ALA A 40 7.95 -1.30 -5.66
N GLN A 41 9.03 -0.67 -6.15
CA GLN A 41 9.79 0.34 -5.41
C GLN A 41 8.97 1.58 -5.01
N PRO A 42 8.07 2.14 -5.85
CA PRO A 42 7.25 3.28 -5.43
C PRO A 42 6.34 2.99 -4.23
N VAL A 43 5.75 1.79 -4.19
CA VAL A 43 4.87 1.38 -3.08
C VAL A 43 5.69 1.10 -1.82
N GLN A 44 6.90 0.56 -1.95
CA GLN A 44 7.84 0.39 -0.84
C GLN A 44 8.32 1.73 -0.26
N THR A 45 8.68 2.69 -1.10
CA THR A 45 9.06 4.05 -0.65
C THR A 45 7.91 4.73 0.08
N MET A 46 6.68 4.61 -0.43
CA MET A 46 5.50 5.15 0.24
C MET A 46 5.23 4.47 1.59
N ALA A 47 5.37 3.14 1.66
CA ALA A 47 5.22 2.40 2.91
C ALA A 47 6.27 2.82 3.96
N ALA A 48 7.53 2.99 3.56
CA ALA A 48 8.60 3.44 4.45
C ALA A 48 8.35 4.87 4.99
N ALA A 49 7.81 5.77 4.17
CA ALA A 49 7.46 7.13 4.62
C ALA A 49 6.26 7.17 5.58
N LEU A 50 5.41 6.13 5.56
CA LEU A 50 4.25 5.98 6.44
C LEU A 50 4.60 5.24 7.74
N ASP A 51 5.81 4.70 7.87
CA ASP A 51 6.25 4.03 9.09
C ASP A 51 6.63 5.10 10.15
N PRO A 52 5.92 5.17 11.29
CA PRO A 52 6.23 6.11 12.37
C PRO A 52 7.62 5.89 13.00
N GLY A 53 8.31 4.79 12.68
CA GLY A 53 9.70 4.53 13.05
C GLY A 53 10.76 5.06 12.08
N ALA A 54 10.40 5.73 10.98
CA ALA A 54 11.34 6.18 9.95
C ALA A 54 12.13 7.47 10.29
N SER A 55 12.28 7.81 11.58
CA SER A 55 13.02 8.99 12.08
C SER A 55 14.51 8.72 12.27
#